data_AF-A0A914QPD4-F1
#
_entry.id   AF-A0A914QPD4-F1
#
_cell.length_a   1.000
_cell.length_b   1.000
_cell.length_c   1.000
_cell.angle_alpha   90.00
_cell.angle_beta   90.00
_cell.angle_gamma   90.00
#
_symmetry.space_group_name_H-M   'P 1'
#
loop_
_entity.id
_entity.type
_entity.pdbx_description
1 polymer ?
#
loop_
_entity_poly.entity_id
_entity_poly.type
_entity_poly.pdbx_seq_one_letter_code
_entity_poly.pdbx_strand_id
1 'polypeptide(L)'
;MHPLLQTLVTLCNDYSKPEAVRSKAVHALGIASFFSSDQPAAIQTYLSALYNIWSSTKSSATSTVLFCSALESWTLLLHRAGEAYATKAIEESESKLTYYLEASNVEIRMSAGEALATLFQLAKEKNDEFEFKSHYHLKSVLETLAADSLKYHAKRDKRVQRFTFRQINDVIFNDTYPETTVVFNKREKLEICDCMTRLLYDSLCQSVESQLNTHLSVNPVIRDAFDLGPIAESAVLLTKAEKRERQQIQTEMTKMRKIQRTKQRDKKVL
;
A
#
# COMPACT_ATOMS: atom_id res chain seq x y z
N MET A 1 -2.43 14.09 22.32
CA MET A 1 -1.63 13.41 21.26
C MET A 1 -0.64 14.34 20.57
N HIS A 2 -0.98 15.60 20.32
CA HIS A 2 -0.11 16.59 19.66
C HIS A 2 1.35 16.70 20.20
N PRO A 3 1.62 16.69 21.52
CA PRO A 3 3.01 16.75 22.03
C PRO A 3 3.86 15.52 21.67
N LEU A 4 3.21 14.34 21.59
CA LEU A 4 3.86 13.10 21.20
C LEU A 4 4.23 13.13 19.71
N LEU A 5 3.30 13.56 18.84
CA LEU A 5 3.56 13.69 17.40
C LEU A 5 4.71 14.67 17.13
N GLN A 6 4.75 15.78 17.86
CA GLN A 6 5.86 16.74 17.76
C GLN A 6 7.20 16.11 18.18
N THR A 7 7.21 15.29 19.23
CA THR A 7 8.40 14.56 19.66
C THR A 7 8.87 13.57 18.60
N LEU A 8 7.92 12.88 17.94
CA LEU A 8 8.24 11.99 16.82
C LEU A 8 8.85 12.77 15.65
N VAL A 9 8.30 13.93 15.28
CA VAL A 9 8.88 14.80 14.23
C VAL A 9 10.33 15.17 14.54
N THR A 10 10.62 15.55 15.79
CA THR A 10 11.99 15.84 16.24
C THR A 10 12.88 14.60 16.12
N LEU A 11 12.40 13.43 16.56
CA LEU A 11 13.15 12.18 16.52
C LEU A 11 13.46 11.72 15.09
N CYS A 12 12.51 11.86 14.16
CA CYS A 12 12.68 11.49 12.75
C CYS A 12 13.82 12.28 12.07
N ASN A 13 14.03 13.54 12.49
CA ASN A 13 15.03 14.44 11.93
C ASN A 13 16.33 14.54 12.74
N ASP A 14 16.43 13.80 13.84
CA ASP A 14 17.62 13.79 14.69
C ASP A 14 18.69 12.84 14.12
N TYR A 15 19.63 13.39 13.35
CA TYR A 15 20.75 12.64 12.76
C TYR A 15 21.72 12.06 13.80
N SER A 16 21.62 12.44 15.08
CA SER A 16 22.40 11.81 16.15
C SER A 16 21.85 10.45 16.57
N LYS A 17 20.62 10.11 16.14
CA LYS A 17 19.95 8.85 16.51
C LYS A 17 20.16 7.77 15.45
N PRO A 18 20.19 6.49 15.86
CA PRO A 18 20.31 5.38 14.93
C PRO A 18 19.18 5.38 13.90
N GLU A 19 19.50 5.01 12.66
CA GLU A 19 18.53 4.96 11.57
C GLU A 19 17.30 4.10 11.94
N ALA A 20 17.52 2.94 12.56
CA ALA A 20 16.43 2.05 12.98
C ALA A 20 15.41 2.73 13.92
N VAL A 21 15.89 3.60 14.83
CA VAL A 21 15.01 4.36 15.73
C VAL A 21 14.23 5.40 14.94
N ARG A 22 14.90 6.10 14.02
CA ARG A 22 14.27 7.10 13.15
C ARG A 22 13.23 6.47 12.24
N SER A 23 13.48 5.30 11.66
CA SER A 23 12.52 4.57 10.82
C SER A 23 11.26 4.20 11.59
N LYS A 24 11.41 3.70 12.84
CA LYS A 24 10.27 3.40 13.70
C LYS A 24 9.52 4.67 14.12
N ALA A 25 10.22 5.77 14.38
CA ALA A 25 9.60 7.05 14.69
C ALA A 25 8.79 7.59 13.50
N VAL A 26 9.32 7.46 12.29
CA VAL A 26 8.66 7.84 11.03
C VAL A 26 7.37 7.05 10.82
N HIS A 27 7.44 5.72 10.95
CA HIS A 27 6.27 4.84 10.84
C HIS A 27 5.21 5.18 11.89
N ALA A 28 5.63 5.36 13.15
CA ALA A 28 4.74 5.76 14.24
C ALA A 28 4.11 7.14 13.98
N LEU A 29 4.86 8.10 13.42
CA LEU A 29 4.35 9.41 13.05
C LEU A 29 3.27 9.28 11.97
N GLY A 30 3.48 8.46 10.93
CA GLY A 30 2.51 8.21 9.87
C GLY A 30 1.18 7.65 10.42
N ILE A 31 1.24 6.49 11.07
CA ILE A 31 0.05 5.81 11.60
C ILE A 31 -0.64 6.64 12.69
N ALA A 32 0.10 7.17 13.67
CA ALA A 32 -0.52 7.93 14.75
C ALA A 32 -1.16 9.22 14.23
N SER A 33 -0.52 9.93 13.28
CA SER A 33 -1.10 11.14 12.70
C SER A 33 -2.34 10.83 11.87
N PHE A 34 -2.36 9.72 11.14
CA PHE A 34 -3.52 9.28 10.35
C PHE A 34 -4.77 9.12 11.20
N PHE A 35 -4.64 8.48 12.37
CA PHE A 35 -5.78 8.19 13.25
C PHE A 35 -6.14 9.29 14.25
N SER A 36 -5.25 10.25 14.51
CA SER A 36 -5.43 11.19 15.63
C SER A 36 -5.39 12.67 15.29
N SER A 37 -4.98 13.01 14.08
CA SER A 37 -4.90 14.39 13.63
C SER A 37 -5.97 14.66 12.60
N ASP A 38 -6.92 15.54 12.95
CA ASP A 38 -7.93 16.07 12.02
C ASP A 38 -7.58 17.48 11.52
N GLN A 39 -6.47 18.05 12.00
CA GLN A 39 -6.05 19.41 11.66
C GLN A 39 -5.13 19.42 10.43
N PRO A 40 -5.55 19.95 9.26
CA PRO A 40 -4.75 19.90 8.03
C PRO A 40 -3.37 20.56 8.18
N ALA A 41 -3.28 21.68 8.91
CA ALA A 41 -2.01 22.38 9.12
C ALA A 41 -0.97 21.55 9.89
N ALA A 42 -1.40 20.75 10.87
CA ALA A 42 -0.51 19.84 11.60
C ALA A 42 -0.02 18.71 10.66
N ILE A 43 -0.92 18.15 9.86
CA ILE A 43 -0.61 17.09 8.89
C ILE A 43 0.38 17.58 7.85
N GLN A 44 0.21 18.80 7.32
CA GLN A 44 1.15 19.41 6.39
C GLN A 44 2.56 19.60 6.99
N THR A 45 2.64 19.89 8.29
CA THR A 45 3.93 19.95 9.01
C THR A 45 4.59 18.57 9.06
N TYR A 46 3.82 17.52 9.35
CA TYR A 46 4.33 16.15 9.38
C TYR A 46 4.73 15.66 7.99
N LEU A 47 3.95 15.99 6.95
CA LEU A 47 4.27 15.72 5.55
C LEU A 47 5.57 16.40 5.12
N SER A 48 5.81 17.65 5.51
CA SER A 48 7.07 18.34 5.23
C SER A 48 8.26 17.61 5.88
N ALA A 49 8.12 17.20 7.14
CA ALA A 49 9.17 16.45 7.84
C ALA A 49 9.47 15.11 7.15
N LEU A 50 8.44 14.36 6.75
CA LEU A 50 8.60 13.09 6.03
C LEU A 50 9.19 13.28 4.63
N TYR A 51 8.73 14.31 3.91
CA TYR A 51 9.23 14.67 2.58
C TYR A 51 10.74 14.94 2.60
N ASN A 52 11.21 15.71 3.58
CA ASN A 52 12.65 16.02 3.70
C ASN A 52 13.50 14.77 3.89
N ILE A 53 12.99 13.73 4.55
CA ILE A 53 13.72 12.48 4.78
C ILE A 53 13.84 11.70 3.48
N TRP A 54 12.74 11.42 2.80
CA TRP A 54 12.79 10.58 1.61
C TRP A 54 13.39 11.31 0.40
N SER A 55 13.10 12.61 0.21
CA SER A 55 13.60 13.38 -0.94
C SER A 55 15.11 13.68 -0.90
N SER A 56 15.71 13.68 0.28
CA SER A 56 17.16 13.86 0.47
C SER A 56 17.94 12.54 0.39
N THR A 57 17.25 11.40 0.36
CA THR A 57 17.90 10.09 0.29
C THR A 57 18.57 9.91 -1.07
N LYS A 58 19.82 9.43 -1.06
CA LYS A 58 20.55 9.09 -2.29
C LYS A 58 19.98 7.83 -2.91
N SER A 59 19.80 7.80 -4.24
CA SER A 59 19.35 6.61 -4.98
C SER A 59 20.28 5.40 -4.86
N SER A 60 21.53 5.62 -4.44
CA SER A 60 22.54 4.60 -4.16
C SER A 60 22.62 4.16 -2.69
N ALA A 61 21.65 4.57 -1.85
CA ALA A 61 21.66 4.23 -0.43
C ALA A 61 21.64 2.72 -0.18
N THR A 62 22.53 2.26 0.69
CA THR A 62 22.61 0.85 1.10
C THR A 62 21.50 0.48 2.06
N SER A 63 21.17 1.37 3.00
CA SER A 63 20.01 1.24 3.87
C SER A 63 18.82 1.96 3.27
N THR A 64 17.69 1.26 3.23
CA THR A 64 16.44 1.66 2.56
C THR A 64 15.29 1.82 3.54
N VAL A 65 15.42 1.30 4.76
CA VAL A 65 14.33 1.19 5.73
C VAL A 65 13.78 2.58 6.08
N LEU A 66 14.65 3.56 6.38
CA LEU A 66 14.20 4.91 6.67
C LEU A 66 13.51 5.57 5.47
N PHE A 67 14.04 5.38 4.26
CA PHE A 67 13.44 5.89 3.03
C PHE A 67 12.05 5.31 2.80
N CYS A 68 11.93 3.98 2.81
CA CYS A 68 10.68 3.28 2.57
C CYS A 68 9.63 3.66 3.61
N SER A 69 9.97 3.64 4.91
CA SER A 69 9.03 4.05 5.96
C SER A 69 8.60 5.52 5.83
N ALA A 70 9.51 6.42 5.42
CA ALA A 70 9.20 7.84 5.26
C ALA A 70 8.29 8.09 4.06
N LEU A 71 8.56 7.43 2.94
CA LEU A 71 7.74 7.54 1.75
C LEU A 71 6.36 6.92 1.96
N GLU A 72 6.29 5.71 2.54
CA GLU A 72 5.03 5.04 2.89
C GLU A 72 4.16 5.92 3.81
N SER A 73 4.75 6.44 4.89
CA SER A 73 4.04 7.31 5.84
C SER A 73 3.62 8.63 5.21
N TRP A 74 4.44 9.19 4.31
CA TRP A 74 4.12 10.42 3.61
C TRP A 74 2.94 10.22 2.65
N THR A 75 2.97 9.15 1.86
CA THR A 75 1.88 8.80 0.94
C THR A 75 0.58 8.54 1.69
N LEU A 76 0.62 7.84 2.83
CA LEU A 76 -0.56 7.60 3.67
C LEU A 76 -1.19 8.91 4.17
N LEU A 77 -0.37 9.86 4.62
CA LEU A 77 -0.85 11.12 5.18
C LEU A 77 -1.36 12.12 4.13
N LEU A 78 -0.99 11.96 2.86
CA LEU A 78 -1.46 12.86 1.80
C LEU A 78 -2.98 12.87 1.65
N HIS A 79 -3.63 11.72 1.84
CA HIS A 79 -5.10 11.62 1.81
C HIS A 79 -5.77 12.51 2.86
N ARG A 80 -5.05 12.88 3.92
CA ARG A 80 -5.54 13.70 5.03
C ARG A 80 -5.08 15.16 4.96
N ALA A 81 -4.30 15.56 3.95
CA ALA A 81 -3.62 16.86 3.89
C ALA A 81 -4.50 18.03 3.42
N GLY A 82 -5.70 17.73 2.93
CA GLY A 82 -6.57 18.65 2.19
C GLY A 82 -6.24 18.64 0.69
N GLU A 83 -7.29 18.81 -0.12
CA GLU A 83 -7.23 18.59 -1.58
C GLU A 83 -6.18 19.46 -2.28
N ALA A 84 -6.20 20.78 -2.06
CA ALA A 84 -5.26 21.69 -2.72
C ALA A 84 -3.79 21.39 -2.39
N TYR A 85 -3.50 20.94 -1.17
CA TYR A 85 -2.16 20.55 -0.78
C TYR A 85 -1.76 19.23 -1.44
N ALA A 86 -2.67 18.24 -1.42
CA ALA A 86 -2.42 16.93 -2.02
C ALA A 86 -2.14 17.02 -3.52
N THR A 87 -2.96 17.76 -4.28
CA THR A 87 -2.75 17.97 -5.72
C THR A 87 -1.37 18.57 -6.01
N LYS A 88 -0.99 19.63 -5.28
CA LYS A 88 0.32 20.26 -5.41
C LYS A 88 1.46 19.28 -5.08
N ALA A 89 1.34 18.54 -3.99
CA ALA A 89 2.36 17.59 -3.56
C ALA A 89 2.55 16.43 -4.55
N ILE A 90 1.46 15.96 -5.18
CA ILE A 90 1.52 14.94 -6.25
C ILE A 90 2.32 15.49 -7.43
N GLU A 91 1.99 16.68 -7.92
CA GLU A 91 2.68 17.29 -9.06
C GLU A 91 4.17 17.55 -8.79
N GLU A 92 4.52 18.01 -7.59
CA GLU A 92 5.91 18.35 -7.24
C GLU A 92 6.78 17.12 -6.94
N SER A 93 6.16 15.98 -6.59
CA SER A 93 6.88 14.75 -6.24
C SER A 93 7.11 13.80 -7.40
N GLU A 94 6.31 13.88 -8.47
CA GLU A 94 6.33 12.96 -9.63
C GLU A 94 7.75 12.72 -10.17
N SER A 95 8.46 13.78 -10.56
CA SER A 95 9.79 13.67 -11.19
C SER A 95 10.81 13.03 -10.25
N LYS A 96 10.71 13.32 -8.95
CA LYS A 96 11.62 12.77 -7.94
C LYS A 96 11.34 11.28 -7.69
N LEU A 97 10.07 10.88 -7.65
CA LEU A 97 9.70 9.47 -7.52
C LEU A 97 10.08 8.68 -8.76
N THR A 98 9.91 9.26 -9.94
CA THR A 98 10.34 8.67 -11.21
C THR A 98 11.86 8.44 -11.22
N TYR A 99 12.64 9.40 -10.71
CA TYR A 99 14.08 9.22 -10.52
C TYR A 99 14.43 8.03 -9.60
N TYR A 100 13.66 7.80 -8.53
CA TYR A 100 13.89 6.66 -7.64
C TYR A 100 13.56 5.30 -8.27
N LEU A 101 12.78 5.25 -9.35
CA LEU A 101 12.56 4.01 -10.13
C LEU A 101 13.84 3.49 -10.78
N GLU A 102 14.85 4.34 -10.96
CA GLU A 102 16.16 3.98 -11.53
C GLU A 102 17.21 3.70 -10.44
N ALA A 103 16.83 3.72 -9.16
CA ALA A 103 17.72 3.42 -8.05
C ALA A 103 18.36 2.03 -8.18
N SER A 104 19.56 1.82 -7.64
CA SER A 104 20.23 0.52 -7.69
C SER A 104 19.57 -0.52 -6.78
N ASN A 105 18.97 -0.08 -5.68
CA ASN A 105 18.30 -0.92 -4.70
C ASN A 105 16.83 -1.18 -5.10
N VAL A 106 16.43 -2.46 -5.12
CA VAL A 106 15.08 -2.90 -5.49
C VAL A 106 13.99 -2.36 -4.55
N GLU A 107 14.27 -2.23 -3.26
CA GLU A 107 13.29 -1.75 -2.28
C GLU A 107 12.97 -0.26 -2.48
N ILE A 108 13.97 0.55 -2.84
CA ILE A 108 13.76 1.96 -3.22
C ILE A 108 12.86 2.04 -4.45
N ARG A 109 13.16 1.24 -5.49
CA ARG A 109 12.36 1.22 -6.72
C ARG A 109 10.92 0.82 -6.43
N MET A 110 10.72 -0.27 -5.70
CA MET A 110 9.39 -0.77 -5.35
C MET A 110 8.59 0.25 -4.55
N SER A 111 9.18 0.81 -3.49
CA SER A 111 8.53 1.81 -2.64
C SER A 111 8.17 3.09 -3.42
N ALA A 112 9.04 3.55 -4.33
CA ALA A 112 8.74 4.69 -5.21
C ALA A 112 7.60 4.39 -6.19
N GLY A 113 7.57 3.18 -6.76
CA GLY A 113 6.51 2.75 -7.67
C GLY A 113 5.16 2.59 -6.99
N GLU A 114 5.12 2.02 -5.79
CA GLU A 114 3.89 1.89 -4.98
C GLU A 114 3.36 3.27 -4.55
N ALA A 115 4.26 4.19 -4.19
CA ALA A 115 3.90 5.58 -3.95
C ALA A 115 3.27 6.21 -5.21
N LEU A 116 3.91 6.10 -6.38
CA LEU A 116 3.37 6.63 -7.66
C LEU A 116 1.98 6.07 -7.99
N ALA A 117 1.76 4.77 -7.80
CA ALA A 117 0.44 4.15 -8.02
C ALA A 117 -0.62 4.75 -7.09
N THR A 118 -0.28 4.95 -5.82
CA THR A 118 -1.20 5.54 -4.84
C THR A 118 -1.47 7.02 -5.12
N LEU A 119 -0.45 7.79 -5.52
CA LEU A 119 -0.60 9.19 -5.92
C LEU A 119 -1.47 9.33 -7.18
N PHE A 120 -1.28 8.45 -8.17
CA PHE A 120 -2.09 8.41 -9.37
C PHE A 120 -3.57 8.20 -9.02
N GLN A 121 -3.85 7.20 -8.19
CA GLN A 121 -5.20 6.94 -7.73
C GLN A 121 -5.81 8.16 -7.01
N LEU A 122 -5.08 8.75 -6.06
CA LEU A 122 -5.53 9.92 -5.32
C LEU A 122 -5.83 11.11 -6.24
N ALA A 123 -5.05 11.28 -7.31
CA ALA A 123 -5.30 12.31 -8.31
C ALA A 123 -6.52 11.99 -9.19
N LYS A 124 -6.68 10.72 -9.60
CA LYS A 124 -7.81 10.22 -10.38
C LYS A 124 -9.15 10.34 -9.66
N GLU A 125 -9.17 10.20 -8.34
CA GLU A 125 -10.35 10.48 -7.52
C GLU A 125 -10.87 11.93 -7.66
N LYS A 126 -10.02 12.88 -8.07
CA LYS A 126 -10.37 14.30 -8.24
C LYS A 126 -10.51 14.70 -9.69
N ASN A 127 -9.70 14.12 -10.56
CA ASN A 127 -9.71 14.36 -11.99
C ASN A 127 -9.56 13.02 -12.71
N ASP A 128 -10.66 12.50 -13.26
CA ASP A 128 -10.66 11.20 -13.97
C ASP A 128 -9.76 11.23 -15.22
N GLU A 129 -9.47 12.40 -15.77
CA GLU A 129 -8.55 12.57 -16.91
C GLU A 129 -7.11 12.86 -16.44
N PHE A 130 -6.78 12.61 -15.16
CA PHE A 130 -5.44 12.87 -14.64
C PHE A 130 -4.40 11.97 -15.32
N GLU A 131 -3.31 12.60 -15.73
CA GLU A 131 -2.14 11.96 -16.29
C GLU A 131 -0.88 12.61 -15.72
N PHE A 132 0.13 11.80 -15.38
CA PHE A 132 1.43 12.32 -14.98
C PHE A 132 2.10 13.09 -16.13
N LYS A 133 2.83 14.16 -15.79
CA LYS A 133 3.49 15.03 -16.78
C LYS A 133 4.50 14.24 -17.64
N SER A 134 5.13 13.23 -17.05
CA SER A 134 6.15 12.38 -17.66
C SER A 134 5.60 11.04 -18.16
N HIS A 135 4.31 10.95 -18.52
CA HIS A 135 3.61 9.69 -18.82
C HIS A 135 4.38 8.70 -19.68
N TYR A 136 4.86 9.13 -20.87
CA TYR A 136 5.57 8.23 -21.79
C TYR A 136 6.88 7.70 -21.21
N HIS A 137 7.64 8.56 -20.53
CA HIS A 137 8.89 8.15 -19.90
C HIS A 137 8.62 7.20 -18.73
N LEU A 138 7.66 7.55 -17.87
CA LEU A 138 7.23 6.71 -16.75
C LEU A 138 6.78 5.32 -17.23
N LYS A 139 5.98 5.27 -18.29
CA LYS A 139 5.54 4.01 -18.91
C LYS A 139 6.71 3.15 -19.35
N SER A 140 7.66 3.73 -20.07
CA SER A 140 8.86 3.01 -20.52
C SER A 140 9.69 2.45 -19.37
N VAL A 141 9.88 3.24 -18.30
CA VAL A 141 10.61 2.82 -17.10
C VAL A 141 9.88 1.67 -16.40
N LEU A 142 8.57 1.79 -16.18
CA LEU A 142 7.77 0.77 -15.49
C LEU A 142 7.66 -0.53 -16.29
N GLU A 143 7.52 -0.47 -17.62
CA GLU A 143 7.54 -1.65 -18.50
C GLU A 143 8.89 -2.39 -18.42
N THR A 144 9.99 -1.64 -18.39
CA THR A 144 11.34 -2.20 -18.22
C THR A 144 11.47 -2.92 -16.88
N LEU A 145 10.99 -2.32 -15.79
CA LEU A 145 11.03 -2.91 -14.45
C LEU A 145 10.09 -4.11 -14.29
N ALA A 146 8.95 -4.13 -15.00
CA ALA A 146 8.02 -5.25 -15.04
C ALA A 146 8.56 -6.47 -15.82
N ALA A 147 9.47 -6.25 -16.76
CA ALA A 147 10.18 -7.31 -17.48
C ALA A 147 11.41 -7.84 -16.72
N ASP A 148 12.15 -6.95 -16.03
CA ASP A 148 13.36 -7.20 -15.22
C ASP A 148 14.28 -8.31 -15.76
N SER A 149 14.97 -8.06 -16.87
CA SER A 149 15.85 -9.01 -17.55
C SER A 149 17.28 -9.08 -16.98
N LEU A 150 17.58 -8.34 -15.89
CA LEU A 150 18.94 -8.12 -15.40
C LEU A 150 19.53 -9.35 -14.72
N LYS A 151 20.56 -9.97 -15.30
CA LYS A 151 21.10 -11.26 -14.80
C LYS A 151 21.63 -11.22 -13.37
N TYR A 152 22.09 -10.06 -12.88
CA TYR A 152 22.74 -9.91 -11.58
C TYR A 152 21.78 -9.77 -10.38
N HIS A 153 20.48 -9.52 -10.59
CA HIS A 153 19.52 -9.51 -9.46
C HIS A 153 19.19 -10.93 -8.97
N ALA A 154 18.99 -11.07 -7.65
CA ALA A 154 18.60 -12.33 -7.05
C ALA A 154 17.24 -12.80 -7.58
N LYS A 155 17.03 -14.12 -7.67
CA LYS A 155 15.81 -14.71 -8.25
C LYS A 155 14.54 -14.32 -7.49
N ARG A 156 14.63 -14.21 -6.16
CA ARG A 156 13.53 -13.75 -5.30
C ARG A 156 13.16 -12.30 -5.64
N ASP A 157 14.16 -11.43 -5.66
CA ASP A 157 13.97 -9.98 -5.87
C ASP A 157 13.38 -9.71 -7.25
N LYS A 158 13.87 -10.38 -8.30
CA LYS A 158 13.27 -10.32 -9.65
C LYS A 158 11.80 -10.69 -9.65
N ARG A 159 11.43 -11.75 -8.93
CA ARG A 159 10.04 -12.22 -8.90
C ARG A 159 9.14 -11.19 -8.24
N VAL A 160 9.58 -10.64 -7.11
CA VAL A 160 8.82 -9.63 -6.36
C VAL A 160 8.73 -8.35 -7.18
N GLN A 161 9.86 -7.84 -7.68
CA GLN A 161 9.92 -6.65 -8.53
C GLN A 161 8.97 -6.76 -9.72
N ARG A 162 9.10 -7.81 -10.55
CA ARG A 162 8.23 -7.99 -11.73
C ARG A 162 6.76 -8.06 -11.35
N PHE A 163 6.43 -8.71 -10.24
CA PHE A 163 5.05 -8.79 -9.77
C PHE A 163 4.53 -7.40 -9.38
N THR A 164 5.27 -6.67 -8.55
CA THR A 164 4.92 -5.33 -8.09
C THR A 164 4.80 -4.35 -9.26
N PHE A 165 5.77 -4.31 -10.18
CA PHE A 165 5.72 -3.37 -11.31
C PHE A 165 4.68 -3.70 -12.38
N ARG A 166 4.23 -4.96 -12.49
CA ARG A 166 3.05 -5.27 -13.30
C ARG A 166 1.79 -4.69 -12.69
N GLN A 167 1.61 -4.86 -11.37
CA GLN A 167 0.48 -4.26 -10.67
C GLN A 167 0.49 -2.72 -10.75
N ILE A 168 1.66 -2.09 -10.62
CA ILE A 168 1.79 -0.64 -10.76
C ILE A 168 1.43 -0.18 -12.19
N ASN A 169 1.89 -0.90 -13.22
CA ASN A 169 1.49 -0.60 -14.60
C ASN A 169 -0.03 -0.74 -14.81
N ASP A 170 -0.62 -1.79 -14.23
CA ASP A 170 -2.06 -2.02 -14.32
C ASP A 170 -2.86 -0.89 -13.65
N VAL A 171 -2.39 -0.40 -12.50
CA VAL A 171 -3.01 0.75 -11.82
C VAL A 171 -2.88 2.03 -12.65
N ILE A 172 -1.67 2.39 -13.08
CA ILE A 172 -1.40 3.70 -13.69
C ILE A 172 -1.89 3.80 -15.14
N PHE A 173 -1.82 2.71 -15.92
CA PHE A 173 -2.11 2.75 -17.36
C PHE A 173 -3.36 1.98 -17.79
N ASN A 174 -3.88 1.11 -16.94
CA ASN A 174 -5.07 0.30 -17.25
C ASN A 174 -6.22 0.53 -16.26
N ASP A 175 -6.10 1.49 -15.33
CA ASP A 175 -7.07 1.76 -14.25
C ASP A 175 -7.54 0.47 -13.54
N THR A 176 -6.66 -0.52 -13.43
CA THR A 176 -6.97 -1.85 -12.93
C THR A 176 -6.29 -2.07 -11.58
N TYR A 177 -7.10 -2.15 -10.53
CA TYR A 177 -6.60 -2.28 -9.17
C TYR A 177 -6.54 -3.74 -8.73
N PRO A 178 -5.45 -4.15 -8.05
CA PRO A 178 -5.31 -5.51 -7.54
C PRO A 178 -6.23 -5.76 -6.34
N GLU A 179 -7.29 -6.54 -6.57
CA GLU A 179 -8.24 -6.96 -5.52
C GLU A 179 -7.66 -8.04 -4.60
N THR A 180 -7.77 -7.83 -3.29
CA THR A 180 -7.40 -8.82 -2.27
C THR A 180 -8.48 -8.91 -1.20
N THR A 181 -8.96 -10.12 -0.90
CA THR A 181 -9.94 -10.33 0.18
C THR A 181 -9.27 -10.98 1.38
N VAL A 182 -9.30 -10.29 2.53
CA VAL A 182 -8.82 -10.79 3.81
C VAL A 182 -10.01 -11.29 4.63
N VAL A 183 -10.02 -12.59 4.94
CA VAL A 183 -11.08 -13.18 5.78
C VAL A 183 -10.64 -13.17 7.23
N PHE A 184 -11.41 -12.52 8.09
CA PHE A 184 -11.20 -12.46 9.53
C PHE A 184 -12.48 -12.85 10.28
N ASN A 185 -12.37 -13.05 11.60
CA ASN A 185 -13.50 -13.46 12.45
C ASN A 185 -14.33 -14.64 11.88
N LYS A 186 -13.67 -15.61 11.22
CA LYS A 186 -14.24 -16.77 10.50
C LYS A 186 -15.18 -16.46 9.31
N ARG A 187 -15.80 -15.28 9.23
CA ARG A 187 -16.84 -14.94 8.24
C ARG A 187 -16.76 -13.54 7.67
N GLU A 188 -16.25 -12.58 8.43
CA GLU A 188 -16.11 -11.22 7.94
C GLU A 188 -14.99 -11.15 6.90
N LYS A 189 -15.15 -10.23 5.96
CA LYS A 189 -14.25 -10.04 4.84
C LYS A 189 -13.91 -8.57 4.74
N LEU A 190 -12.63 -8.28 4.63
CA LEU A 190 -12.12 -6.98 4.21
C LEU A 190 -11.75 -7.13 2.73
N GLU A 191 -12.39 -6.34 1.88
CA GLU A 191 -12.07 -6.25 0.46
C GLU A 191 -11.13 -5.07 0.27
N ILE A 192 -9.91 -5.36 -0.17
CA ILE A 192 -8.88 -4.35 -0.48
C ILE A 192 -8.89 -4.21 -1.99
N CYS A 193 -9.54 -3.16 -2.47
CA CYS A 193 -9.77 -2.92 -3.91
C CYS A 193 -8.99 -1.72 -4.44
N ASP A 194 -8.28 -1.00 -3.58
CA ASP A 194 -7.55 0.22 -3.93
C ASP A 194 -6.17 0.30 -3.26
N CYS A 195 -5.33 1.18 -3.78
CA CYS A 195 -3.96 1.39 -3.30
C CYS A 195 -3.92 2.00 -1.90
N MET A 196 -4.88 2.88 -1.55
CA MET A 196 -4.89 3.56 -0.26
C MET A 196 -5.26 2.60 0.89
N THR A 197 -6.32 1.82 0.72
CA THR A 197 -6.74 0.75 1.63
C THR A 197 -5.65 -0.30 1.78
N ARG A 198 -4.98 -0.67 0.67
CA ARG A 198 -3.80 -1.55 0.71
C ARG A 198 -2.70 -0.95 1.57
N LEU A 199 -2.33 0.30 1.31
CA LEU A 199 -1.28 1.02 2.04
C LEU A 199 -1.58 1.05 3.53
N LEU A 200 -2.79 1.46 3.93
CA LEU A 200 -3.22 1.47 5.33
C LEU A 200 -3.17 0.08 5.97
N TYR A 201 -3.64 -0.96 5.26
CA TYR A 201 -3.61 -2.34 5.73
C TYR A 201 -2.19 -2.84 5.97
N ASP A 202 -1.27 -2.58 5.04
CA ASP A 202 0.12 -2.98 5.13
C ASP A 202 0.83 -2.22 6.27
N SER A 203 0.58 -0.90 6.41
CA SER A 203 1.12 -0.11 7.53
C SER A 203 0.60 -0.58 8.90
N LEU A 204 -0.67 -1.02 8.99
CA LEU A 204 -1.21 -1.62 10.20
C LEU A 204 -0.60 -3.00 10.49
N CYS A 205 -0.39 -3.84 9.47
CA CYS A 205 0.32 -5.11 9.63
C CYS A 205 1.71 -4.92 10.25
N GLN A 206 2.42 -3.86 9.89
CA GLN A 206 3.73 -3.52 10.48
C GLN A 206 3.63 -3.07 11.95
N SER A 207 2.47 -2.58 12.39
CA SER A 207 2.26 -2.00 13.72
C SER A 207 1.73 -2.99 14.75
N VAL A 208 0.75 -3.81 14.35
CA VAL A 208 0.06 -4.76 15.24
C VAL A 208 0.34 -6.23 14.90
N GLU A 209 1.19 -6.47 13.90
CA GLU A 209 1.64 -7.80 13.48
C GLU A 209 0.48 -8.81 13.37
N SER A 210 0.59 -9.97 14.02
CA SER A 210 -0.40 -11.04 13.96
C SER A 210 -1.76 -10.70 14.57
N GLN A 211 -1.91 -9.53 15.21
CA GLN A 211 -3.14 -9.14 15.90
C GLN A 211 -4.10 -8.31 15.04
N LEU A 212 -3.75 -7.99 13.79
CA LEU A 212 -4.63 -7.18 12.94
C LEU A 212 -6.02 -7.79 12.76
N ASN A 213 -6.13 -9.11 12.60
CA ASN A 213 -7.42 -9.80 12.50
C ASN A 213 -8.31 -9.59 13.74
N THR A 214 -7.69 -9.55 14.92
CA THR A 214 -8.40 -9.25 16.18
C THR A 214 -8.90 -7.81 16.15
N HIS A 215 -8.02 -6.86 15.79
CA HIS A 215 -8.39 -5.45 15.70
C HIS A 215 -9.47 -5.17 14.65
N LEU A 216 -9.42 -5.80 13.47
CA LEU A 216 -10.49 -5.71 12.47
C LEU A 216 -11.84 -6.20 13.03
N SER A 217 -11.82 -7.14 13.99
CA SER A 217 -13.05 -7.66 14.60
C SER A 217 -13.61 -6.74 15.68
N VAL A 218 -12.76 -6.15 16.53
CA VAL A 218 -13.22 -5.50 17.78
C VAL A 218 -12.85 -4.02 17.93
N ASN A 219 -11.90 -3.49 17.17
CA ASN A 219 -11.45 -2.11 17.32
C ASN A 219 -12.33 -1.18 16.47
N PRO A 220 -13.17 -0.33 17.09
CA PRO A 220 -14.09 0.53 16.34
C PRO A 220 -13.36 1.51 15.42
N VAL A 221 -12.19 2.01 15.81
CA VAL A 221 -11.40 2.95 14.99
C VAL A 221 -10.87 2.29 13.73
N ILE A 222 -10.38 1.05 13.83
CA ILE A 222 -9.90 0.31 12.67
C ILE A 222 -11.07 -0.15 11.79
N ARG A 223 -12.21 -0.51 12.40
CA ARG A 223 -13.41 -0.86 11.65
C ARG A 223 -13.97 0.32 10.85
N ASP A 224 -13.98 1.50 11.45
CA ASP A 224 -14.38 2.75 10.80
C ASP A 224 -13.43 3.07 9.63
N ALA A 225 -12.13 2.96 9.83
CA ALA A 225 -11.13 3.22 8.80
C ALA A 225 -11.18 2.28 7.58
N PHE A 226 -11.84 1.12 7.70
CA PHE A 226 -12.04 0.15 6.63
C PHE A 226 -13.52 -0.03 6.25
N ASP A 227 -14.41 0.84 6.76
CA ASP A 227 -15.86 0.78 6.51
C ASP A 227 -16.50 -0.60 6.79
N LEU A 228 -16.00 -1.33 7.80
CA LEU A 228 -16.45 -2.68 8.14
C LEU A 228 -17.80 -2.72 8.87
N GLY A 229 -18.37 -1.56 9.22
CA GLY A 229 -19.61 -1.46 9.98
C GLY A 229 -19.48 -1.88 11.45
N PRO A 230 -20.60 -2.04 12.17
CA PRO A 230 -20.60 -2.33 13.60
C PRO A 230 -19.94 -3.68 13.91
N ILE A 231 -19.39 -3.81 15.12
CA ILE A 231 -18.77 -5.05 15.61
C ILE A 231 -19.78 -6.18 15.51
N ALA A 232 -19.44 -7.24 14.76
CA ALA A 232 -20.28 -8.42 14.68
C ALA A 232 -20.43 -9.05 16.08
N GLU A 233 -21.67 -9.20 16.55
CA GLU A 233 -21.96 -10.04 17.71
C GLU A 233 -21.39 -11.44 17.47
N SER A 234 -20.82 -12.04 18.53
CA SER A 234 -20.00 -13.26 18.47
C SER A 234 -20.46 -14.21 17.38
N ALA A 235 -19.56 -14.57 16.45
CA ALA A 235 -19.87 -15.38 15.28
C ALA A 235 -20.76 -16.58 15.65
N VAL A 236 -22.08 -16.43 15.43
CA VAL A 236 -23.08 -17.46 15.73
C VAL A 236 -22.59 -18.73 15.07
N LEU A 237 -22.26 -19.78 15.82
CA LEU A 237 -21.72 -21.00 15.25
C LEU A 237 -22.66 -21.51 14.16
N LEU A 238 -22.14 -21.80 12.95
CA LEU A 238 -22.96 -22.36 11.88
C LEU A 238 -23.65 -23.61 12.45
N THR A 239 -24.97 -23.63 12.34
CA THR A 239 -25.77 -24.82 12.59
C THR A 239 -25.27 -25.96 11.70
N LYS A 240 -25.57 -27.21 12.08
CA LYS A 240 -25.19 -28.39 11.30
C LYS A 240 -25.75 -28.35 9.87
N ALA A 241 -26.90 -27.69 9.68
CA ALA A 241 -27.52 -27.46 8.38
C ALA A 241 -26.70 -26.50 7.51
N GLU A 242 -26.35 -25.32 8.01
CA GLU A 242 -25.57 -24.33 7.26
C GLU A 242 -24.15 -24.84 6.93
N LYS A 243 -23.56 -25.68 7.81
CA LYS A 243 -22.28 -26.36 7.49
C LYS A 243 -22.41 -27.31 6.31
N ARG A 244 -23.49 -28.08 6.23
CA ARG A 244 -23.75 -29.02 5.12
C ARG A 244 -24.00 -28.26 3.83
N GLU A 245 -24.79 -27.19 3.87
CA GLU A 245 -25.07 -26.34 2.73
C GLU A 245 -23.78 -25.70 2.18
N ARG A 246 -22.95 -25.11 3.05
CA ARG A 246 -21.64 -24.58 2.65
C ARG A 246 -20.75 -25.65 2.01
N GLN A 247 -20.76 -26.88 2.53
CA GLN A 247 -19.99 -27.99 1.98
C GLN A 247 -20.52 -28.40 0.59
N GLN A 248 -21.83 -28.39 0.38
CA GLN A 248 -22.45 -28.63 -0.93
C GLN A 248 -22.06 -27.54 -1.93
N ILE A 249 -22.19 -26.26 -1.57
CA ILE A 249 -21.78 -25.12 -2.40
C ILE A 249 -20.29 -25.23 -2.78
N GLN A 250 -19.42 -25.53 -1.81
CA GLN A 250 -17.98 -25.68 -2.07
C GLN A 250 -17.68 -26.87 -2.99
N THR A 251 -18.44 -27.97 -2.87
CA THR A 251 -18.29 -29.16 -3.70
C THR A 251 -18.71 -28.88 -5.14
N GLU A 252 -19.85 -28.20 -5.34
CA GLU A 252 -20.31 -27.77 -6.65
C GLU A 252 -19.35 -26.76 -7.30
N MET A 253 -18.88 -25.76 -6.55
CA MET A 253 -17.84 -24.81 -6.99
C MET A 253 -16.56 -25.53 -7.43
N THR A 254 -16.13 -26.55 -6.69
CA THR A 254 -14.94 -27.35 -7.02
C THR A 254 -15.17 -28.18 -8.29
N LYS A 255 -16.35 -28.77 -8.45
CA LYS A 255 -16.75 -29.52 -9.64
C LYS A 255 -16.78 -28.62 -10.87
N MET A 256 -17.40 -27.46 -10.77
CA MET A 256 -17.44 -26.45 -11.83
C MET A 256 -16.04 -25.98 -12.25
N ARG A 257 -15.17 -25.67 -11.28
CA ARG A 257 -13.76 -25.32 -11.55
C ARG A 257 -12.99 -26.45 -12.24
N LYS A 258 -13.22 -27.71 -11.84
CA LYS A 258 -12.60 -28.88 -12.50
C LYS A 258 -13.03 -28.98 -13.96
N ILE A 259 -14.34 -28.87 -14.24
CA ILE A 259 -14.88 -28.93 -15.61
C ILE A 259 -14.29 -27.82 -16.49
N GLN A 260 -14.28 -26.56 -16.02
CA GLN A 260 -13.68 -25.44 -16.76
C GLN A 260 -12.18 -25.66 -17.04
N ARG A 261 -11.42 -26.14 -16.04
CA ARG A 261 -9.99 -26.41 -16.19
C ARG A 261 -9.70 -27.56 -17.16
N THR A 262 -10.53 -28.60 -17.20
CA THR A 262 -10.39 -29.69 -18.18
C THR A 262 -10.54 -29.14 -19.60
N LYS A 263 -11.58 -28.35 -19.86
CA LYS A 263 -11.79 -27.69 -21.17
C LYS A 263 -10.61 -26.81 -21.60
N GLN A 264 -9.98 -26.10 -20.66
CA GLN A 264 -8.80 -25.26 -20.94
C GLN A 264 -7.51 -26.07 -21.14
N ARG A 265 -7.41 -27.28 -20.57
CA ARG A 265 -6.27 -28.19 -20.79
C ARG A 265 -6.32 -28.80 -22.19
N ASP A 266 -7.51 -29.17 -22.64
CA ASP A 266 -7.71 -29.74 -23.99
C ASP A 266 -7.33 -28.73 -25.10
N LYS A 267 -7.46 -27.43 -24.83
CA LYS A 267 -7.00 -26.35 -25.74
C LYS A 267 -5.49 -26.28 -25.94
N LYS A 268 -4.66 -26.93 -25.11
CA LYS A 268 -3.19 -26.96 -25.27
C LYS A 268 -2.69 -28.17 -26.07
N VAL A 269 -3.59 -29.06 -26.47
CA VAL A 269 -3.27 -30.31 -27.19
C VAL A 269 -3.54 -30.18 -28.70
N LEU A 270 -3.98 -29.00 -29.15
CA LEU A 270 -4.11 -28.58 -30.55
C LEU A 270 -3.11 -27.45 -30.82
#